data_AF-A0A2R4N0R1-F1
#
_entry.id   AF-A0A2R4N0R1-F1
#
_cell.length_a   1.000
_cell.length_b   1.000
_cell.length_c   1.000
_cell.angle_alpha   90.00
_cell.angle_beta   90.00
_cell.angle_gamma   90.00
#
_symmetry.space_group_name_H-M   'P 1'
#
loop_
_entity.id
_entity.type
_entity.pdbx_description
1 polymer ?
#
loop_
_entity_poly.entity_id
_entity_poly.type
_entity_poly.pdbx_seq_one_letter_code
_entity_poly.pdbx_strand_id
1 'polypeptide(L)' 'MFKCSSCELCGREVDAELMCTLTLTEENKEDRACWCVCADCKEKFLENIDRVYKELIEDMRKK' A
#
# COMPACT_ATOMS: atom_id res chain seq x y z
N MET A 1 16.29 0.44 13.88
CA MET A 1 15.98 0.61 12.44
C MET A 1 15.30 -0.66 11.98
N PHE A 2 14.01 -0.60 11.66
CA PHE A 2 13.26 -1.76 11.18
C PHE A 2 13.84 -2.20 9.83
N LYS A 3 14.07 -3.50 9.64
CA LYS A 3 14.60 -4.07 8.41
C LYS A 3 13.60 -5.07 7.86
N CYS A 4 13.17 -4.87 6.62
CA CYS A 4 12.38 -5.84 5.89
C CYS A 4 13.32 -6.87 5.26
N SER A 5 13.15 -8.14 5.61
CA SER A 5 13.91 -9.28 5.04
C SER A 5 13.10 -10.08 4.02
N SER A 6 11.82 -9.76 3.85
CA SER A 6 10.94 -10.38 2.87
C SER A 6 9.95 -9.36 2.31
N CYS A 7 9.50 -9.59 1.08
CA CYS A 7 8.47 -8.79 0.45
C CYS A 7 7.08 -9.38 0.73
N GLU A 8 6.19 -8.60 1.30
CA GLU A 8 4.83 -9.05 1.65
C GLU A 8 3.92 -9.22 0.43
N LEU A 9 4.26 -8.62 -0.71
CA LEU A 9 3.47 -8.73 -1.95
C LEU A 9 3.76 -10.00 -2.73
N CYS A 10 5.01 -10.46 -2.73
CA CYS A 10 5.42 -11.63 -3.52
C CYS A 10 5.98 -12.79 -2.69
N GLY A 11 6.14 -12.61 -1.38
CA GLY A 11 6.61 -13.64 -0.44
C GLY A 11 8.11 -13.98 -0.55
N ARG A 12 8.85 -13.35 -1.46
CA ARG A 12 10.29 -13.62 -1.64
C ARG A 12 11.11 -13.04 -0.48
N GLU A 13 12.11 -13.78 -0.03
CA GLU A 13 13.16 -13.29 0.86
C GLU A 13 14.16 -12.47 0.05
N VAL A 14 13.93 -11.16 0.00
CA VAL A 14 14.73 -10.19 -0.74
C VAL A 14 14.77 -8.88 0.04
N ASP A 15 15.78 -8.05 -0.24
CA ASP A 15 15.83 -6.70 0.30
C ASP A 15 14.55 -5.94 -0.10
N ALA A 16 13.87 -5.43 0.92
CA ALA A 16 12.62 -4.70 0.79
C ALA A 16 12.69 -3.39 1.58
N GLU A 17 11.90 -2.42 1.13
CA GLU A 17 11.74 -1.13 1.79
C GLU A 17 10.40 -1.11 2.53
N LEU A 18 10.38 -0.45 3.70
CA LEU A 18 9.13 -0.22 4.41
C LEU A 18 8.38 0.93 3.73
N MET A 19 7.19 0.64 3.19
CA MET A 19 6.33 1.60 2.51
C MET A 19 4.99 1.71 3.24
N CYS A 20 4.61 2.92 3.64
CA CYS A 20 3.36 3.14 4.38
C CYS A 20 2.29 3.80 3.50
N THR A 21 1.05 3.36 3.66
CA THR A 21 -0.14 3.88 2.97
C THR A 21 -1.20 4.29 3.99
N LEU A 22 -2.11 5.17 3.59
CA LEU A 22 -3.32 5.39 4.38
C LEU A 22 -4.31 4.26 4.10
N THR A 23 -4.98 3.81 5.15
CA THR A 23 -6.03 2.79 5.09
C THR A 23 -7.27 3.31 5.79
N LEU A 24 -8.43 2.79 5.41
CA LEU A 24 -9.68 3.06 6.12
C LEU A 24 -9.99 1.87 7.03
N THR A 25 -10.24 2.15 8.31
CA THR A 25 -10.72 1.14 9.25
C THR A 25 -12.20 0.85 9.01
N GLU A 26 -12.71 -0.23 9.62
CA GLU A 26 -14.15 -0.58 9.57
C GLU A 26 -15.07 0.53 10.10
N GLU A 27 -14.55 1.43 10.92
CA GLU A 27 -15.26 2.60 11.44
C GLU A 27 -15.16 3.85 10.53
N ASN A 28 -14.66 3.70 9.29
CA ASN A 28 -14.35 4.81 8.36
C ASN A 28 -13.38 5.84 8.93
N LYS A 29 -12.43 5.42 9.78
CA LYS A 29 -11.35 6.29 10.26
C LYS A 29 -10.09 6.06 9.42
N GLU A 30 -9.35 7.13 9.19
CA GLU A 30 -8.03 7.06 8.57
C GLU A 30 -7.02 6.43 9.54
N ASP A 31 -6.26 5.46 9.03
CA ASP A 31 -5.14 4.83 9.73
C ASP A 31 -3.94 4.70 8.78
N ARG A 32 -2.77 4.35 9.30
CA ARG A 32 -1.55 4.12 8.53
C ARG A 32 -1.10 2.67 8.66
N ALA A 33 -1.12 1.95 7.55
CA ALA A 33 -0.51 0.63 7.44
C ALA A 33 0.84 0.72 6.72
N CYS A 34 1.81 -0.09 7.12
CA CYS A 34 3.12 -0.15 6.49
C CYS A 34 3.41 -1.57 6.01
N TRP A 35 4.04 -1.67 4.86
CA TRP A 35 4.27 -2.91 4.14
C TRP A 35 5.73 -3.03 3.72
N CYS A 36 6.28 -4.24 3.77
CA CYS A 36 7.61 -4.52 3.23
C CYS A 36 7.53 -4.83 1.75
N VAL A 37 8.04 -3.92 0.90
CA VAL A 37 7.91 -4.00 -0.57
C VAL A 37 9.30 -4.02 -1.22
N CYS A 38 9.58 -5.04 -2.02
CA CYS A 38 10.82 -5.07 -2.82
C CYS A 38 10.72 -4.16 -4.05
N ALA A 39 11.88 -3.82 -4.63
CA ALA A 39 11.98 -2.95 -5.79
C ALA A 39 11.10 -3.43 -6.97
N ASP A 40 11.08 -4.73 -7.26
CA ASP A 40 10.29 -5.32 -8.34
C ASP A 40 8.77 -5.11 -8.16
N CYS A 41 8.30 -5.10 -6.90
CA CYS A 41 6.87 -4.96 -6.59
C CYS A 41 6.45 -3.51 -6.35
N LYS A 42 7.41 -2.59 -6.21
CA LYS A 42 7.18 -1.19 -5.82
C LYS A 42 6.29 -0.43 -6.80
N GLU A 43 6.54 -0.57 -8.09
CA GLU A 43 5.76 0.11 -9.13
C GLU A 43 4.30 -0.35 -9.13
N LYS A 44 4.08 -1.68 -9.20
CA LYS A 44 2.74 -2.27 -9.15
C LYS A 44 1.99 -1.95 -7.85
N PHE A 45 2.71 -1.85 -6.72
CA PHE A 45 2.12 -1.43 -5.45
C PHE A 45 1.56 -0.01 -5.54
N LEU A 46 2.35 0.95 -6.05
CA LEU A 46 1.93 2.34 -6.22
C LEU A 46 0.78 2.49 -7.22
N GLU A 47 0.80 1.75 -8.33
CA GLU A 47 -0.30 1.76 -9.30
C GLU A 47 -1.62 1.26 -8.68
N ASN A 48 -1.56 0.20 -7.88
CA ASN A 48 -2.75 -0.32 -7.20
C ASN A 48 -3.32 0.71 -6.22
N ILE A 49 -2.45 1.40 -5.48
CA ILE A 49 -2.86 2.47 -4.54
C ILE A 49 -3.52 3.62 -5.30
N ASP A 50 -2.89 4.10 -6.37
CA ASP A 50 -3.41 5.20 -7.18
C ASP A 50 -4.78 4.85 -7.80
N ARG A 51 -4.94 3.62 -8.30
CA ARG A 51 -6.23 3.14 -8.81
C ARG A 51 -7.33 3.19 -7.73
N VAL A 52 -7.06 2.65 -6.54
CA VAL A 52 -8.04 2.63 -5.44
C VAL A 52 -8.45 4.06 -5.04
N TYR A 53 -7.49 4.98 -4.91
CA TYR A 53 -7.83 6.37 -4.57
C TYR A 53 -8.61 7.08 -5.67
N LYS A 54 -8.28 6.85 -6.95
CA LYS A 54 -9.05 7.41 -8.07
C LYS A 54 -10.49 6.94 -8.06
N GLU A 55 -10.73 5.65 -7.90
CA GLU A 55 -12.07 5.07 -7.81
C GLU A 55 -12.85 5.66 -6.62
N LEU A 56 -12.22 5.79 -5.46
CA LEU A 56 -12.83 6.42 -4.28
C LEU A 56 -13.20 7.90 -4.53
N ILE A 57 -12.29 8.68 -5.13
CA ILE A 57 -12.54 10.09 -5.45
C ILE A 57 -13.68 10.23 -6.47
N GLU A 58 -13.73 9.37 -7.48
CA GLU A 58 -14.80 9.37 -8.47
C GLU A 58 -16.16 9.02 -7.85
N ASP A 59 -16.21 8.06 -6.93
CA ASP A 59 -17.44 7.70 -6.24
C ASP A 59 -17.91 8.80 -5.26
N MET A 60 -16.98 9.54 -4.64
CA MET A 60 -17.32 10.72 -3.85
C MET A 60 -17.91 11.85 -4.71
N ARG A 61 -17.47 12.01 -5.97
CA ARG A 61 -17.99 13.05 -6.88
C ARG A 61 -19.38 12.76 -7.44
N LYS A 62 -19.82 11.51 -7.41
CA LYS A 62 -21.16 11.09 -7.88
C LYS A 62 -22.25 11.24 -6.80
N LYS A 63 -21.88 11.50 -5.55
CA LYS A 63 -22.79 11.78 -4.43
C LYS A 63 -23.03 13.27 -4.27
#